data_AF-A0A1V5QZN1-F1
#
_entry.id   AF-A0A1V5QZN1-F1
#
_cell.length_a   1.000
_cell.length_b   1.000
_cell.length_c   1.000
_cell.angle_alpha   90.00
_cell.angle_beta   90.00
_cell.angle_gamma   90.00
#
_symmetry.space_group_name_H-M   'P 1'
#
loop_
_entity.id
_entity.type
_entity.pdbx_description
1 polymer ?
#
loop_
_entity_poly.entity_id
_entity_poly.type
_entity_poly.pdbx_seq_one_letter_code
_entity_poly.pdbx_strand_id
1 'polypeptide(L)'
;MSASPRPIRLLESLNLFGLTHLDPVVLAALADERPLLLIAPHGTAKSELLNRLAASLGLEHRHYNASLIAFDDLLGFPVPNPERTGLDYLPTPGNLWGASSVFLDEISRCRPESQNKLFSVVHEKRIQGLALTSLRYRWAAMNPPMTGEEVEEEEVYEGSLPLDPALADRFAYLVALPSLEDMSSKVRMRIIREGGEAPSARPKLERLITRARQAAVALRQQKLDWTVRYVDALVMPLREAGLPISGRRAVSLAQSIVSIAGAAEALRLDLGLEGSAFLALKWGLPHRGQGRRIEEGKLRSIHRLALQQAGSGEDGIWPQLRGLKDPVHRVAAALPHYPKGISKLELSNLVSEAFGALSVPRRHLLALTLAPSVMEKGCLNLPTMGLLTGVLERLRVFSEANQHTLTASIAQVRGLNQKIARIGQIGASEPALGNLMLHLLAVEKEDFDPDTLLALAQDWRSRFAEGGAEEVA
;
A
#
# COMPACT_ATOMS: atom_id res chain seq x y z
N MET A 1 39.42 0.58 -17.12
CA MET A 1 38.21 0.70 -16.27
C MET A 1 37.45 1.93 -16.73
N SER A 2 36.40 1.76 -17.54
CA SER A 2 35.57 2.90 -18.00
C SER A 2 34.72 3.35 -16.81
N ALA A 3 34.88 4.61 -16.39
CA ALA A 3 34.09 5.18 -15.30
C ALA A 3 32.59 5.06 -15.62
N SER A 4 31.82 4.43 -14.72
CA SER A 4 30.37 4.34 -14.86
C SER A 4 29.79 5.74 -15.07
N PRO A 5 28.90 5.93 -16.05
CA PRO A 5 28.44 7.26 -16.41
C PRO A 5 27.67 7.89 -15.24
N ARG A 6 27.96 9.17 -14.94
CA ARG A 6 27.36 9.88 -13.79
C ARG A 6 25.82 9.91 -13.87
N PRO A 7 25.12 9.76 -12.72
CA PRO A 7 23.68 9.94 -12.63
C PRO A 7 23.23 11.30 -13.13
N ILE A 8 22.09 11.33 -13.82
CA ILE A 8 21.44 12.56 -14.28
C ILE A 8 20.50 13.04 -13.19
N ARG A 9 20.64 14.29 -12.77
CA ARG A 9 19.79 14.92 -11.74
C ARG A 9 18.75 15.83 -12.41
N LEU A 10 17.58 15.26 -12.70
CA LEU A 10 16.55 15.92 -13.51
C LEU A 10 16.01 17.17 -12.81
N LEU A 11 15.49 17.04 -11.60
CA LEU A 11 14.87 18.16 -10.90
C LEU A 11 15.91 19.23 -10.53
N GLU A 12 17.13 18.83 -10.18
CA GLU A 12 18.21 19.80 -9.96
C GLU A 12 18.56 20.60 -11.23
N SER A 13 18.49 19.99 -12.42
CA SER A 13 18.67 20.71 -13.69
C SER A 13 17.57 21.72 -14.01
N LEU A 14 16.45 21.64 -13.30
CA LEU A 14 15.35 22.60 -13.34
C LEU A 14 15.46 23.62 -12.19
N ASN A 15 16.61 23.74 -11.52
CA ASN A 15 16.79 24.55 -10.30
C ASN A 15 15.84 24.16 -9.15
N LEU A 16 15.43 22.89 -9.07
CA LEU A 16 14.62 22.36 -7.97
C LEU A 16 15.52 21.50 -7.06
N PHE A 17 16.06 22.13 -6.03
CA PHE A 17 17.07 21.52 -5.16
C PHE A 17 16.43 20.65 -4.06
N GLY A 18 17.12 19.57 -3.67
CA GLY A 18 16.66 18.65 -2.62
C GLY A 18 15.65 17.59 -3.09
N LEU A 19 15.16 17.69 -4.33
CA LEU A 19 14.11 16.82 -4.85
C LEU A 19 14.61 15.66 -5.71
N THR A 20 15.93 15.46 -5.87
CA THR A 20 16.50 14.46 -6.80
C THR A 20 16.08 13.02 -6.53
N HIS A 21 15.66 12.70 -5.30
CA HIS A 21 15.10 11.40 -4.96
C HIS A 21 13.75 11.10 -5.65
N LEU A 22 13.09 12.14 -6.18
CA LEU A 22 11.84 12.06 -6.93
C LEU A 22 12.06 12.00 -8.46
N ASP A 23 13.29 12.22 -8.94
CA ASP A 23 13.63 12.18 -10.37
C ASP A 23 13.05 10.97 -11.12
N PRO A 24 13.23 9.70 -10.65
CA PRO A 24 12.71 8.55 -11.38
C PRO A 24 11.18 8.50 -11.42
N VAL A 25 10.50 9.01 -10.39
CA VAL A 25 9.03 9.00 -10.31
C VAL A 25 8.43 10.08 -11.20
N VAL A 26 9.02 11.29 -11.18
CA VAL A 26 8.60 12.39 -12.05
C VAL A 26 8.84 12.02 -13.52
N LEU A 27 10.01 11.48 -13.85
CA LEU A 27 10.29 11.06 -15.22
C LEU A 27 9.40 9.90 -15.67
N ALA A 28 9.06 8.95 -14.78
CA ALA A 28 8.11 7.89 -15.08
C ALA A 28 6.72 8.43 -15.44
N ALA A 29 6.20 9.37 -14.65
CA ALA A 29 4.93 10.04 -14.93
C ALA A 29 4.94 10.81 -16.25
N LEU A 30 6.07 11.41 -16.61
CA LEU A 30 6.24 12.08 -17.90
C LEU A 30 6.34 11.09 -19.07
N ALA A 31 6.90 9.90 -18.84
CA ALA A 31 7.11 8.88 -19.86
C ALA A 31 5.83 8.12 -20.21
N ASP A 32 5.03 7.74 -19.21
CA ASP A 32 3.76 7.02 -19.40
C ASP A 32 2.53 7.92 -19.45
N GLU A 33 2.71 9.23 -19.23
CA GLU A 33 1.68 10.27 -19.29
C GLU A 33 0.51 10.06 -18.31
N ARG A 34 0.68 9.22 -17.27
CA ARG A 34 -0.34 9.01 -16.24
C ARG A 34 -0.42 10.19 -15.27
N PRO A 35 -1.57 10.36 -14.57
CA PRO A 35 -1.75 11.52 -13.71
C PRO A 35 -0.79 11.54 -12.52
N LEU A 36 -0.28 12.74 -12.23
CA LEU A 36 0.62 13.04 -11.12
C LEU A 36 -0.06 14.01 -10.15
N LEU A 37 -0.11 13.65 -8.88
CA LEU A 37 -0.56 14.49 -7.78
C LEU A 37 0.63 14.84 -6.90
N LEU A 38 0.87 16.14 -6.67
CA LEU A 38 1.85 16.63 -5.73
C LEU A 38 1.16 17.02 -4.41
N ILE A 39 1.69 16.55 -3.29
CA ILE A 39 1.13 16.76 -1.95
C ILE A 39 2.20 17.38 -1.07
N ALA A 40 2.03 18.62 -0.64
CA ALA A 40 2.95 19.25 0.30
C ALA A 40 2.38 20.57 0.84
N PRO A 41 2.89 21.07 1.97
CA PRO A 41 2.57 22.41 2.48
C PRO A 41 2.74 23.52 1.43
N HIS A 42 2.22 24.71 1.72
CA HIS A 42 2.48 25.87 0.87
C HIS A 42 3.99 26.20 0.82
N GLY A 43 4.45 26.84 -0.26
CA GLY A 43 5.86 27.22 -0.38
C GLY A 43 6.85 26.10 -0.74
N THR A 44 6.40 24.88 -1.02
CA THR A 44 7.26 23.71 -1.34
C THR A 44 7.56 23.51 -2.83
N ALA A 45 7.43 24.56 -3.65
CA ALA A 45 7.71 24.55 -5.09
C ALA A 45 6.85 23.58 -5.94
N LYS A 46 5.65 23.19 -5.49
CA LYS A 46 4.70 22.34 -6.26
C LYS A 46 4.38 22.94 -7.64
N SER A 47 3.89 24.17 -7.66
CA SER A 47 3.50 24.88 -8.88
C SER A 47 4.72 25.19 -9.75
N GLU A 48 5.84 25.57 -9.13
CA GLU A 48 7.10 25.82 -9.82
C GLU A 48 7.63 24.58 -10.55
N LEU A 49 7.57 23.41 -9.90
CA LEU A 49 7.98 22.14 -10.50
C LEU A 49 7.21 21.87 -11.80
N LEU A 50 5.89 21.94 -11.74
CA LEU A 50 5.02 21.62 -12.88
C LEU A 50 5.12 22.67 -14.00
N ASN A 51 5.22 23.96 -13.65
CA ASN A 51 5.40 25.05 -14.60
C ASN A 51 6.75 24.92 -15.33
N ARG A 52 7.85 24.61 -14.62
CA ARG A 52 9.17 24.41 -15.23
C ARG A 52 9.23 23.18 -16.12
N LEU A 53 8.53 22.10 -15.77
CA LEU A 53 8.38 20.93 -16.63
C LEU A 53 7.64 21.29 -17.93
N ALA A 54 6.51 22.00 -17.82
CA ALA A 54 5.74 22.42 -19.00
C ALA A 54 6.54 23.35 -19.91
N ALA A 55 7.23 24.34 -19.34
CA ALA A 55 8.08 25.27 -20.09
C ALA A 55 9.25 24.54 -20.77
N SER A 56 9.87 23.57 -20.10
CA SER A 56 10.97 22.78 -20.65
C SER A 56 10.53 21.88 -21.81
N LEU A 57 9.29 21.42 -21.79
CA LEU A 57 8.67 20.59 -22.83
C LEU A 57 7.95 21.40 -23.93
N GLY A 58 7.90 22.74 -23.80
CA GLY A 58 7.20 23.61 -24.75
C GLY A 58 5.70 23.30 -24.86
N LEU A 59 5.05 22.98 -23.74
CA LEU A 59 3.65 22.56 -23.72
C LEU A 59 2.69 23.75 -23.80
N GLU A 60 1.57 23.55 -24.49
CA GLU A 60 0.34 24.32 -24.30
C GLU A 60 -0.23 24.01 -22.92
N HIS A 61 0.25 24.76 -21.93
CA HIS A 61 -0.03 24.56 -20.52
C HIS A 61 -1.21 25.38 -20.05
N ARG A 62 -2.10 24.77 -19.27
CA ARG A 62 -3.20 25.44 -18.57
C ARG A 62 -3.07 25.19 -17.08
N HIS A 63 -2.90 26.26 -16.32
CA HIS A 63 -2.80 26.24 -14.88
C HIS A 63 -4.07 26.86 -14.30
N TYR A 64 -4.81 26.07 -13.54
CA TYR A 64 -6.05 26.46 -12.90
C TYR A 64 -5.95 26.31 -11.40
N ASN A 65 -6.45 27.31 -10.66
CA ASN A 65 -6.80 27.10 -9.27
C ASN A 65 -8.16 26.39 -9.22
N ALA A 66 -8.16 25.13 -8.79
CA ALA A 66 -9.35 24.29 -8.78
C ALA A 66 -10.42 24.79 -7.80
N SER A 67 -10.05 25.57 -6.77
CA SER A 67 -11.02 26.13 -5.82
C SER A 67 -11.84 27.29 -6.39
N LEU A 68 -11.33 27.97 -7.42
CA LEU A 68 -11.95 29.14 -8.02
C LEU A 68 -12.57 28.87 -9.39
N ILE A 69 -12.24 27.74 -10.01
CA ILE A 69 -12.60 27.48 -11.40
C ILE A 69 -14.10 27.23 -11.61
N ALA A 70 -14.70 27.97 -12.53
CA ALA A 70 -16.02 27.68 -13.07
C ALA A 70 -15.90 26.73 -14.27
N PHE A 71 -16.98 26.03 -14.58
CA PHE A 71 -16.97 25.07 -15.66
C PHE A 71 -16.86 25.73 -17.04
N ASP A 72 -17.41 26.94 -17.18
CA ASP A 72 -17.31 27.74 -18.39
C ASP A 72 -15.88 28.20 -18.68
N ASP A 73 -15.03 28.33 -17.64
CA ASP A 73 -13.60 28.62 -17.82
C ASP A 73 -12.85 27.47 -18.51
N LEU A 74 -13.35 26.24 -18.36
CA LEU A 74 -12.76 25.03 -18.96
C LEU A 74 -13.23 24.80 -20.40
N LEU A 75 -14.48 25.13 -20.72
CA LEU A 75 -15.09 24.87 -22.03
C LEU A 75 -15.11 26.07 -22.97
N GLY A 76 -15.22 27.28 -22.43
CA GLY A 76 -15.68 28.45 -23.16
C GLY A 76 -17.15 28.76 -22.89
N PHE A 77 -17.62 29.88 -23.41
CA PHE A 77 -18.98 30.36 -23.15
C PHE A 77 -19.97 29.81 -24.18
N PRO A 78 -21.10 29.21 -23.75
CA PRO A 78 -22.11 28.70 -24.68
C PRO A 78 -22.85 29.86 -25.36
N VAL A 79 -22.88 29.86 -26.69
CA VAL A 79 -23.66 30.79 -27.50
C VAL A 79 -24.55 30.03 -28.48
N PRO A 80 -25.75 30.52 -28.81
CA PRO A 80 -26.55 29.93 -29.87
C PRO A 80 -25.77 29.90 -31.18
N ASN A 81 -25.79 28.77 -31.87
CA ASN A 81 -25.23 28.69 -33.21
C ASN A 81 -26.02 29.63 -34.17
N PRO A 82 -25.41 30.06 -35.30
CA PRO A 82 -26.06 30.96 -36.25
C PRO A 82 -27.44 30.46 -36.72
N GLU A 83 -27.62 29.15 -36.84
CA GLU A 83 -28.85 28.49 -37.29
C GLU A 83 -29.92 28.37 -36.18
N ARG A 84 -29.60 28.72 -34.93
CA ARG A 84 -30.47 28.58 -33.73
C ARG A 84 -31.01 27.17 -33.51
N THR A 85 -30.27 26.15 -33.92
CA THR A 85 -30.60 24.74 -33.75
C THR A 85 -29.81 24.09 -32.61
N GLY A 86 -28.82 24.78 -32.05
CA GLY A 86 -27.97 24.28 -30.97
C GLY A 86 -27.13 25.37 -30.29
N LEU A 87 -26.16 24.92 -29.48
CA LEU A 87 -25.20 25.77 -28.78
C LEU A 87 -23.77 25.44 -29.25
N ASP A 88 -23.01 26.49 -29.58
CA ASP A 88 -21.57 26.44 -29.79
C ASP A 88 -20.85 26.95 -28.54
N TYR A 89 -19.68 26.40 -28.22
CA TYR A 89 -18.86 26.91 -27.12
C TYR A 89 -17.78 27.83 -27.70
N LEU A 90 -17.84 29.13 -27.38
CA LEU A 90 -16.83 30.09 -27.80
C LEU A 90 -15.55 29.88 -27.00
N PRO A 91 -14.45 29.45 -27.64
CA PRO A 91 -13.23 29.15 -26.92
C PRO A 91 -12.57 30.43 -26.41
N THR A 92 -12.04 30.38 -25.18
CA THR A 92 -11.13 31.39 -24.63
C THR A 92 -9.71 30.84 -24.68
N PRO A 93 -8.65 31.70 -24.72
CA PRO A 93 -7.26 31.22 -24.68
C PRO A 93 -6.95 30.32 -23.46
N GLY A 94 -7.70 30.52 -22.37
CA GLY A 94 -7.55 29.81 -21.12
C GLY A 94 -8.29 28.48 -21.02
N ASN A 95 -9.06 28.04 -22.02
CA ASN A 95 -9.83 26.80 -21.94
C ASN A 95 -8.97 25.53 -22.17
N LEU A 96 -9.62 24.36 -22.05
CA LEU A 96 -8.98 23.05 -22.22
C LEU A 96 -8.69 22.66 -23.68
N TRP A 97 -9.32 23.32 -24.65
CA TRP A 97 -9.22 22.94 -26.05
C TRP A 97 -7.82 23.24 -26.58
N GLY A 98 -7.16 22.22 -27.14
CA GLY A 98 -5.78 22.33 -27.62
C GLY A 98 -4.70 22.27 -26.54
N ALA A 99 -5.07 22.24 -25.25
CA ALA A 99 -4.11 22.10 -24.16
C ALA A 99 -3.39 20.73 -24.23
N SER A 100 -2.06 20.74 -24.15
CA SER A 100 -1.26 19.51 -24.05
C SER A 100 -0.92 19.15 -22.60
N SER A 101 -1.09 20.09 -21.68
CA SER A 101 -1.03 19.84 -20.23
C SER A 101 -2.02 20.68 -19.44
N VAL A 102 -2.54 20.09 -18.37
CA VAL A 102 -3.42 20.74 -17.40
C VAL A 102 -2.85 20.54 -16.01
N PHE A 103 -2.77 21.62 -15.25
CA PHE A 103 -2.40 21.63 -13.84
C PHE A 103 -3.56 22.20 -13.00
N LEU A 104 -4.12 21.34 -12.14
CA LEU A 104 -5.18 21.65 -11.19
C LEU A 104 -4.56 21.90 -9.81
N ASP A 105 -4.29 23.15 -9.48
CA ASP A 105 -3.77 23.52 -8.15
C ASP A 105 -4.88 23.57 -7.12
N GLU A 106 -4.55 23.31 -5.85
CA GLU A 106 -5.46 23.30 -4.71
C GLU A 106 -6.69 22.38 -4.86
N ILE A 107 -6.56 21.21 -5.48
CA ILE A 107 -7.68 20.28 -5.73
C ILE A 107 -8.42 19.83 -4.45
N SER A 108 -7.74 19.83 -3.30
CA SER A 108 -8.33 19.51 -1.99
C SER A 108 -9.22 20.62 -1.42
N ARG A 109 -9.11 21.87 -1.91
CA ARG A 109 -9.95 23.00 -1.47
C ARG A 109 -11.30 23.04 -2.19
N CYS A 110 -11.46 22.24 -3.24
CA CYS A 110 -12.71 22.15 -3.99
C CYS A 110 -13.81 21.46 -3.17
N ARG A 111 -15.06 21.89 -3.34
CA ARG A 111 -16.22 21.11 -2.92
C ARG A 111 -16.26 19.77 -3.68
N PRO A 112 -16.74 18.66 -3.07
CA PRO A 112 -16.77 17.34 -3.70
C PRO A 112 -17.44 17.32 -5.09
N GLU A 113 -18.53 18.07 -5.28
CA GLU A 113 -19.21 18.18 -6.58
C GLU A 113 -18.32 18.76 -7.70
N SER A 114 -17.48 19.75 -7.38
CA SER A 114 -16.53 20.33 -8.32
C SER A 114 -15.36 19.39 -8.58
N GLN A 115 -14.87 18.68 -7.55
CA GLN A 115 -13.86 17.62 -7.72
C GLN A 115 -14.34 16.55 -8.70
N ASN A 116 -15.63 16.18 -8.61
CA ASN A 116 -16.23 15.16 -9.47
C ASN A 116 -16.24 15.56 -10.96
N LYS A 117 -16.36 16.85 -11.27
CA LYS A 117 -16.33 17.33 -12.66
C LYS A 117 -14.94 17.21 -13.29
N LEU A 118 -13.88 17.34 -12.48
CA LEU A 118 -12.48 17.24 -12.91
C LEU A 118 -12.05 15.77 -13.16
N PHE A 119 -12.85 14.79 -12.75
CA PHE A 119 -12.59 13.35 -12.93
C PHE A 119 -12.34 12.92 -14.36
N SER A 120 -13.23 13.35 -15.26
CA SER A 120 -13.19 12.98 -16.67
C SER A 120 -11.95 13.59 -17.33
N VAL A 121 -11.55 14.80 -16.91
CA VAL A 121 -10.33 15.46 -17.40
C VAL A 121 -9.09 14.70 -16.94
N VAL A 122 -8.98 14.43 -15.64
CA VAL A 122 -7.80 13.77 -15.05
C VAL A 122 -7.66 12.33 -15.52
N HIS A 123 -8.72 11.54 -15.57
CA HIS A 123 -8.60 10.12 -15.85
C HIS A 123 -8.85 9.77 -17.31
N GLU A 124 -9.92 10.30 -17.89
CA GLU A 124 -10.44 9.88 -19.20
C GLU A 124 -9.97 10.78 -20.34
N LYS A 125 -9.33 11.93 -20.04
CA LYS A 125 -9.00 12.99 -21.01
C LYS A 125 -10.27 13.45 -21.74
N ARG A 126 -11.36 13.64 -20.99
CA ARG A 126 -12.65 14.11 -21.53
C ARG A 126 -13.22 15.26 -20.70
N ILE A 127 -14.03 16.08 -21.34
CA ILE A 127 -14.85 17.12 -20.69
C ILE A 127 -16.24 17.08 -21.33
N GLN A 128 -17.32 17.02 -20.54
CA GLN A 128 -18.70 16.77 -21.04
C GLN A 128 -18.81 15.58 -22.02
N GLY A 129 -18.01 14.54 -21.79
CA GLY A 129 -17.98 13.40 -22.70
C GLY A 129 -17.31 13.67 -24.05
N LEU A 130 -16.71 14.84 -24.30
CA LEU A 130 -15.89 15.14 -25.48
C LEU A 130 -14.41 14.84 -25.21
N ALA A 131 -13.69 14.29 -26.19
CA ALA A 131 -12.28 13.92 -26.04
C ALA A 131 -11.35 15.13 -26.15
N LEU A 132 -10.42 15.26 -25.20
CA LEU A 132 -9.32 16.22 -25.20
C LEU A 132 -8.11 15.58 -25.91
N THR A 133 -8.14 15.55 -27.24
CA THR A 133 -7.20 14.77 -28.07
C THR A 133 -5.73 15.20 -27.92
N SER A 134 -5.48 16.48 -27.66
CA SER A 134 -4.12 17.01 -27.45
C SER A 134 -3.60 16.79 -26.02
N LEU A 135 -4.47 16.48 -25.06
CA LEU A 135 -4.10 16.44 -23.64
C LEU A 135 -3.23 15.23 -23.34
N ARG A 136 -1.98 15.49 -22.96
CA ARG A 136 -1.01 14.45 -22.56
C ARG A 136 -0.88 14.39 -21.05
N TYR A 137 -0.53 15.52 -20.45
CA TYR A 137 -0.16 15.58 -19.03
C TYR A 137 -1.29 16.13 -18.17
N ARG A 138 -1.67 15.38 -17.14
CA ARG A 138 -2.71 15.78 -16.19
C ARG A 138 -2.09 15.79 -14.80
N TRP A 139 -1.89 17.00 -14.28
CA TRP A 139 -1.24 17.22 -13.00
C TRP A 139 -2.21 17.87 -12.03
N ALA A 140 -2.02 17.56 -10.76
CA ALA A 140 -2.72 18.22 -9.69
C ALA A 140 -1.77 18.48 -8.52
N ALA A 141 -2.10 19.46 -7.71
CA ALA A 141 -1.42 19.72 -6.45
C ALA A 141 -2.42 19.99 -5.34
N MET A 142 -2.06 19.59 -4.13
CA MET A 142 -2.84 19.87 -2.93
C MET A 142 -1.94 20.06 -1.73
N ASN A 143 -2.49 20.74 -0.73
CA ASN A 143 -1.91 20.70 0.61
C ASN A 143 -2.29 19.35 1.25
N PRO A 144 -1.50 18.85 2.21
CA PRO A 144 -1.85 17.63 2.94
C PRO A 144 -3.24 17.83 3.55
N PRO A 145 -4.18 16.90 3.33
CA PRO A 145 -5.52 17.03 3.86
C PRO A 145 -5.57 16.46 5.27
N MET A 146 -6.40 17.03 6.14
CA MET A 146 -6.54 16.52 7.51
C MET A 146 -7.41 15.26 7.56
N THR A 147 -7.01 14.29 8.37
CA THR A 147 -7.91 13.30 8.97
C THR A 147 -7.97 13.58 10.46
N GLY A 148 -9.17 13.61 11.05
CA GLY A 148 -9.45 14.08 12.43
C GLY A 148 -8.84 13.29 13.60
N GLU A 149 -7.69 12.65 13.39
CA GLU A 149 -6.86 12.03 14.43
C GLU A 149 -5.78 12.99 14.97
N GLU A 150 -5.62 14.18 14.39
CA GLU A 150 -4.66 15.20 14.84
C GLU A 150 -5.39 16.35 15.54
N VAL A 151 -5.50 16.26 16.86
CA VAL A 151 -5.69 17.41 17.75
C VAL A 151 -4.34 17.65 18.42
N GLU A 152 -3.41 18.34 17.76
CA GLU A 152 -2.31 19.06 18.41
C GLU A 152 -1.51 19.90 17.37
N GLU A 153 -1.71 21.22 17.47
CA GLU A 153 -0.73 22.31 17.29
C GLU A 153 0.11 22.52 15.99
N GLU A 154 -0.15 21.87 14.86
CA GLU A 154 0.43 22.32 13.56
C GLU A 154 -0.56 23.16 12.74
N GLU A 155 -0.10 24.30 12.22
CA GLU A 155 -0.84 25.32 11.47
C GLU A 155 -1.99 24.73 10.62
N VAL A 156 -3.20 24.91 11.14
CA VAL A 156 -4.44 24.40 10.57
C VAL A 156 -4.65 24.97 9.17
N TYR A 157 -4.55 24.13 8.13
CA TYR A 157 -4.98 24.52 6.78
C TYR A 157 -6.51 24.46 6.69
N GLU A 158 -7.18 25.46 7.28
CA GLU A 158 -8.63 25.62 7.14
C GLU A 158 -9.03 25.50 5.66
N GLY A 159 -9.89 24.53 5.36
CA GLY A 159 -10.47 24.31 4.03
C GLY A 159 -9.79 23.29 3.11
N SER A 160 -8.77 22.54 3.54
CA SER A 160 -8.24 21.40 2.75
C SER A 160 -8.94 20.09 3.11
N LEU A 161 -9.72 19.54 2.19
CA LEU A 161 -10.47 18.28 2.38
C LEU A 161 -9.74 17.09 1.75
N PRO A 162 -9.79 15.90 2.37
CA PRO A 162 -9.36 14.66 1.72
C PRO A 162 -9.99 14.47 0.35
N LEU A 163 -9.22 13.95 -0.60
CA LEU A 163 -9.78 13.54 -1.88
C LEU A 163 -10.71 12.35 -1.68
N ASP A 164 -11.81 12.34 -2.42
CA ASP A 164 -12.67 11.17 -2.52
C ASP A 164 -11.84 9.91 -2.90
N PRO A 165 -12.10 8.73 -2.31
CA PRO A 165 -11.34 7.53 -2.60
C PRO A 165 -11.25 7.18 -4.09
N ALA A 166 -12.30 7.43 -4.87
CA ALA A 166 -12.30 7.19 -6.31
C ALA A 166 -11.48 8.25 -7.09
N LEU A 167 -11.30 9.46 -6.55
CA LEU A 167 -10.40 10.48 -7.09
C LEU A 167 -8.94 10.11 -6.87
N ALA A 168 -8.61 9.84 -5.62
CA ALA A 168 -7.27 9.45 -5.22
C ALA A 168 -6.83 8.21 -6.02
N ASP A 169 -7.75 7.28 -6.29
CA ASP A 169 -7.43 6.08 -7.04
C ASP A 169 -7.12 6.32 -8.54
N ARG A 170 -7.44 7.50 -9.09
CA ARG A 170 -7.16 7.87 -10.50
C ARG A 170 -5.76 8.44 -10.73
N PHE A 171 -5.06 8.84 -9.67
CA PHE A 171 -3.67 9.26 -9.76
C PHE A 171 -2.73 8.07 -9.67
N ALA A 172 -1.90 7.86 -10.69
CA ALA A 172 -0.91 6.78 -10.68
C ALA A 172 0.24 7.10 -9.73
N TYR A 173 0.61 8.39 -9.66
CA TYR A 173 1.69 8.90 -8.83
C TYR A 173 1.15 9.96 -7.87
N LEU A 174 1.26 9.69 -6.57
CA LEU A 174 0.90 10.59 -5.46
C LEU A 174 2.19 10.90 -4.68
N VAL A 175 2.86 11.98 -5.06
CA VAL A 175 4.20 12.33 -4.59
C VAL A 175 4.11 13.40 -3.52
N ALA A 176 4.69 13.10 -2.34
CA ALA A 176 4.83 14.09 -1.29
C ALA A 176 6.15 14.84 -1.44
N LEU A 177 6.13 16.18 -1.40
CA LEU A 177 7.35 16.98 -1.42
C LEU A 177 7.76 17.30 0.03
N PRO A 178 9.07 17.26 0.34
CA PRO A 178 9.57 17.69 1.64
C PRO A 178 9.35 19.20 1.86
N SER A 179 9.15 19.57 3.11
CA SER A 179 9.14 20.97 3.54
C SER A 179 10.56 21.56 3.50
N LEU A 180 10.68 22.88 3.64
CA LEU A 180 11.99 23.52 3.73
C LEU A 180 12.77 23.05 4.98
N GLU A 181 12.07 22.73 6.05
CA GLU A 181 12.65 22.31 7.34
C GLU A 181 13.30 20.93 7.26
N ASP A 182 12.71 20.03 6.47
CA ASP A 182 13.24 18.69 6.18
C ASP A 182 14.57 18.72 5.40
N MET A 183 14.88 19.84 4.75
CA MET A 183 16.06 19.97 3.89
C MET A 183 17.32 20.22 4.70
N SER A 184 18.44 19.60 4.32
CA SER A 184 19.75 19.93 4.91
C SER A 184 20.11 21.42 4.75
N SER A 185 20.91 21.97 5.66
CA SER A 185 21.35 23.37 5.59
C SER A 185 21.99 23.75 4.25
N LYS A 186 22.78 22.85 3.65
CA LYS A 186 23.41 23.09 2.34
C LYS A 186 22.38 23.25 1.22
N VAL A 187 21.31 22.45 1.25
CA VAL A 187 20.22 22.52 0.27
C VAL A 187 19.39 23.77 0.51
N ARG A 188 19.02 24.10 1.76
CA ARG A 188 18.27 25.32 2.08
C ARG A 188 18.98 26.58 1.59
N MET A 189 20.29 26.70 1.80
CA MET A 189 21.06 27.84 1.32
C MET A 189 21.04 27.97 -0.21
N ARG A 190 21.02 26.86 -0.94
CA ARG A 190 20.88 26.88 -2.41
C ARG A 190 19.48 27.27 -2.85
N ILE A 191 18.43 26.76 -2.20
CA ILE A 191 17.04 27.16 -2.46
C ILE A 191 16.89 28.68 -2.27
N ILE A 192 17.43 29.24 -1.19
CA ILE A 192 17.35 30.68 -0.90
C ILE A 192 18.10 31.52 -1.95
N ARG A 193 19.23 31.03 -2.46
CA ARG A 193 20.06 31.77 -3.44
C ARG A 193 19.53 31.67 -4.86
N GLU A 194 19.09 30.50 -5.28
CA GLU A 194 18.89 30.15 -6.70
C GLU A 194 17.48 29.63 -6.99
N GLY A 195 16.67 29.29 -5.97
CA GLY A 195 15.41 28.56 -6.15
C GLY A 195 14.34 29.31 -6.95
N GLY A 196 14.33 30.65 -6.87
CA GLY A 196 13.41 31.51 -7.63
C GLY A 196 13.81 31.74 -9.09
N GLU A 197 15.00 31.32 -9.49
CA GLU A 197 15.51 31.56 -10.84
C GLU A 197 15.16 30.42 -11.80
N ALA A 198 14.76 30.78 -13.02
CA ALA A 198 14.61 29.82 -14.10
C ALA A 198 15.96 29.15 -14.43
N PRO A 199 15.97 27.87 -14.82
CA PRO A 199 17.20 27.20 -15.20
C PRO A 199 17.86 27.89 -16.39
N SER A 200 19.18 28.09 -16.30
CA SER A 200 19.98 28.79 -17.33
C SER A 200 20.01 28.06 -18.68
N ALA A 201 19.76 26.75 -18.68
CA ALA A 201 19.63 25.94 -19.88
C ALA A 201 18.42 25.02 -19.77
N ARG A 202 17.68 24.86 -20.87
CA ARG A 202 16.57 23.89 -20.93
C ARG A 202 17.13 22.46 -20.90
N PRO A 203 16.71 21.60 -19.95
CA PRO A 203 17.13 20.21 -19.96
C PRO A 203 16.55 19.50 -21.17
N LYS A 204 17.28 18.51 -21.71
CA LYS A 204 16.85 17.70 -22.87
C LYS A 204 15.81 16.65 -22.46
N LEU A 205 14.68 17.12 -21.97
CA LEU A 205 13.67 16.30 -21.32
C LEU A 205 12.96 15.36 -22.29
N GLU A 206 12.71 15.75 -23.55
CA GLU A 206 12.09 14.83 -24.51
C GLU A 206 12.97 13.60 -24.76
N ARG A 207 14.29 13.78 -24.84
CA ARG A 207 15.23 12.67 -25.01
C ARG A 207 15.22 11.71 -23.81
N LEU A 208 15.12 12.25 -22.59
CA LEU A 208 15.01 11.43 -21.38
C LEU A 208 13.69 10.67 -21.35
N ILE A 209 12.58 11.33 -21.70
CA ILE A 209 11.25 10.72 -21.78
C ILE A 209 11.24 9.58 -22.81
N THR A 210 11.79 9.79 -24.01
CA THR A 210 11.85 8.75 -25.05
C THR A 210 12.64 7.54 -24.58
N ARG A 211 13.80 7.76 -23.94
CA ARG A 211 14.62 6.66 -23.39
C ARG A 211 13.88 5.90 -22.29
N ALA A 212 13.28 6.62 -21.35
CA ALA A 212 12.53 6.02 -20.25
C ALA A 212 11.37 5.17 -20.79
N ARG A 213 10.64 5.68 -21.79
CA ARG A 213 9.53 4.97 -22.45
C ARG A 213 10.01 3.69 -23.15
N GLN A 214 11.11 3.75 -23.91
CA GLN A 214 11.68 2.59 -24.59
C GLN A 214 12.13 1.51 -23.59
N ALA A 215 12.85 1.90 -22.54
CA ALA A 215 13.28 1.00 -21.48
C ALA A 215 12.09 0.36 -20.75
N ALA A 216 11.07 1.15 -20.40
CA ALA A 216 9.86 0.65 -19.74
C ALA A 216 9.10 -0.39 -20.59
N VAL A 217 9.01 -0.19 -21.90
CA VAL A 217 8.38 -1.16 -22.82
C VAL A 217 9.15 -2.48 -22.83
N ALA A 218 10.48 -2.42 -22.95
CA ALA A 218 11.33 -3.62 -22.93
C ALA A 218 11.22 -4.38 -21.60
N LEU A 219 11.29 -3.65 -20.47
CA LEU A 219 11.17 -4.22 -19.13
C LEU A 219 9.80 -4.85 -18.90
N ARG A 220 8.72 -4.22 -19.39
CA ARG A 220 7.37 -4.77 -19.27
C ARG A 220 7.24 -6.14 -19.93
N GLN A 221 7.87 -6.33 -21.09
CA GLN A 221 7.85 -7.62 -21.79
C GLN A 221 8.66 -8.68 -21.02
N GLN A 222 9.80 -8.29 -20.44
CA GLN A 222 10.71 -9.22 -19.78
C GLN A 222 10.34 -9.57 -18.33
N LYS A 223 9.60 -8.68 -17.65
CA LYS A 223 9.36 -8.74 -16.20
C LYS A 223 7.89 -8.74 -15.84
N LEU A 224 7.00 -9.05 -16.78
CA LEU A 224 5.54 -9.05 -16.56
C LEU A 224 5.18 -9.95 -15.37
N ASP A 225 5.58 -11.22 -15.42
CA ASP A 225 5.17 -12.22 -14.42
C ASP A 225 5.69 -11.87 -13.03
N TRP A 226 6.97 -11.43 -12.94
CA TRP A 226 7.54 -10.97 -11.68
C TRP A 226 6.77 -9.78 -11.11
N THR A 227 6.38 -8.83 -11.96
CA THR A 227 5.64 -7.64 -11.55
C THR A 227 4.23 -7.99 -11.08
N VAL A 228 3.55 -8.91 -11.76
CA VAL A 228 2.23 -9.42 -11.37
C VAL A 228 2.33 -10.12 -10.01
N ARG A 229 3.28 -11.05 -9.83
CA ARG A 229 3.50 -11.75 -8.56
C ARG A 229 3.83 -10.80 -7.42
N TYR A 230 4.68 -9.81 -7.66
CA TYR A 230 5.01 -8.79 -6.68
C TYR A 230 3.76 -8.00 -6.24
N VAL A 231 2.94 -7.53 -7.19
CA VAL A 231 1.73 -6.77 -6.85
C VAL A 231 0.69 -7.63 -6.16
N ASP A 232 0.50 -8.88 -6.58
CA ASP A 232 -0.38 -9.84 -5.89
C ASP A 232 0.06 -10.06 -4.43
N ALA A 233 1.36 -10.21 -4.21
CA ALA A 233 1.96 -10.34 -2.88
C ALA A 233 1.74 -9.11 -1.97
N LEU A 234 1.40 -7.95 -2.52
CA LEU A 234 1.07 -6.76 -1.73
C LEU A 234 -0.37 -6.75 -1.22
N VAL A 235 -1.31 -7.46 -1.87
CA VAL A 235 -2.75 -7.29 -1.65
C VAL A 235 -3.16 -7.55 -0.21
N MET A 236 -2.80 -8.73 0.33
CA MET A 236 -3.17 -9.12 1.70
C MET A 236 -2.41 -8.32 2.76
N PRO A 237 -1.07 -8.17 2.69
CA PRO A 237 -0.34 -7.37 3.68
C PRO A 237 -0.77 -5.91 3.72
N LEU A 238 -1.11 -5.31 2.56
CA LEU A 238 -1.65 -3.94 2.53
C LEU A 238 -3.02 -3.85 3.17
N ARG A 239 -3.90 -4.84 2.95
CA ARG A 239 -5.21 -4.90 3.61
C ARG A 239 -5.09 -5.00 5.13
N GLU A 240 -4.23 -5.90 5.63
CA GLU A 240 -3.94 -6.06 7.05
C GLU A 240 -3.30 -4.81 7.66
N ALA A 241 -2.50 -4.10 6.87
CA ALA A 241 -1.95 -2.82 7.25
C ALA A 241 -2.98 -1.67 7.27
N GLY A 242 -4.24 -1.94 6.90
CA GLY A 242 -5.31 -0.95 6.78
C GLY A 242 -5.24 -0.13 5.50
N LEU A 243 -4.40 -0.47 4.53
CA LEU A 243 -4.16 0.26 3.28
C LEU A 243 -4.63 -0.54 2.03
N PRO A 244 -5.89 -1.02 1.97
CA PRO A 244 -6.34 -1.88 0.87
C PRO A 244 -6.23 -1.19 -0.49
N ILE A 245 -5.89 -1.96 -1.52
CA ILE A 245 -5.78 -1.48 -2.90
C ILE A 245 -6.90 -2.04 -3.78
N SER A 246 -7.39 -1.23 -4.72
CA SER A 246 -8.36 -1.67 -5.74
C SER A 246 -7.68 -2.50 -6.84
N GLY A 247 -8.47 -3.19 -7.67
CA GLY A 247 -7.94 -3.85 -8.87
C GLY A 247 -7.30 -2.86 -9.86
N ARG A 248 -7.89 -1.67 -10.01
CA ARG A 248 -7.30 -0.57 -10.82
C ARG A 248 -5.94 -0.16 -10.26
N ARG A 249 -5.83 -0.04 -8.94
CA ARG A 249 -4.59 0.30 -8.26
C ARG A 249 -3.52 -0.76 -8.47
N ALA A 250 -3.87 -2.03 -8.36
CA ALA A 250 -2.95 -3.14 -8.61
C ALA A 250 -2.39 -3.07 -10.05
N VAL A 251 -3.26 -2.86 -11.05
CA VAL A 251 -2.83 -2.66 -12.45
C VAL A 251 -1.92 -1.44 -12.58
N SER A 252 -2.29 -0.31 -11.98
CA SER A 252 -1.48 0.92 -12.02
C SER A 252 -0.12 0.72 -11.38
N LEU A 253 -0.05 0.04 -10.23
CA LEU A 253 1.21 -0.26 -9.53
C LEU A 253 2.12 -1.10 -10.43
N ALA A 254 1.62 -2.20 -10.99
CA ALA A 254 2.40 -3.05 -11.89
C ALA A 254 3.00 -2.24 -13.06
N GLN A 255 2.19 -1.37 -13.66
CA GLN A 255 2.65 -0.53 -14.75
C GLN A 255 3.64 0.56 -14.29
N SER A 256 3.47 1.13 -13.10
CA SER A 256 4.37 2.14 -12.54
C SER A 256 5.73 1.56 -12.16
N ILE A 257 5.81 0.28 -11.76
CA ILE A 257 7.09 -0.41 -11.47
C ILE A 257 8.03 -0.34 -12.69
N VAL A 258 7.52 -0.76 -13.85
CA VAL A 258 8.31 -0.78 -15.09
C VAL A 258 8.55 0.62 -15.65
N SER A 259 7.60 1.56 -15.48
CA SER A 259 7.82 2.97 -15.83
C SER A 259 8.95 3.60 -15.00
N ILE A 260 8.98 3.36 -13.69
CA ILE A 260 10.01 3.86 -12.78
C ILE A 260 11.36 3.20 -13.07
N ALA A 261 11.38 1.90 -13.35
CA ALA A 261 12.61 1.20 -13.71
C ALA A 261 13.20 1.73 -15.03
N GLY A 262 12.35 1.96 -16.05
CA GLY A 262 12.79 2.59 -17.29
C GLY A 262 13.27 4.03 -17.10
N ALA A 263 12.62 4.81 -16.24
CA ALA A 263 13.07 6.14 -15.86
C ALA A 263 14.41 6.11 -15.11
N ALA A 264 14.61 5.17 -14.19
CA ALA A 264 15.87 4.99 -13.48
C ALA A 264 17.02 4.63 -14.45
N GLU A 265 16.78 3.76 -15.42
CA GLU A 265 17.75 3.45 -16.47
C GLU A 265 18.10 4.69 -17.31
N ALA A 266 17.09 5.45 -17.74
CA ALA A 266 17.31 6.68 -18.51
C ALA A 266 18.10 7.76 -17.73
N LEU A 267 17.92 7.79 -16.41
CA LEU A 267 18.63 8.68 -15.48
C LEU A 267 19.99 8.12 -15.01
N ARG A 268 20.32 6.87 -15.36
CA ARG A 268 21.53 6.16 -14.93
C ARG A 268 21.59 5.99 -13.41
N LEU A 269 20.46 5.64 -12.82
CA LEU A 269 20.33 5.33 -11.40
C LEU A 269 20.44 3.82 -11.19
N ASP A 270 21.27 3.42 -10.24
CA ASP A 270 21.39 2.04 -9.80
C ASP A 270 20.29 1.71 -8.78
N LEU A 271 19.05 1.67 -9.27
CA LEU A 271 17.87 1.39 -8.45
C LEU A 271 17.41 -0.07 -8.56
N GLY A 272 17.66 -0.70 -9.71
CA GLY A 272 17.14 -2.02 -10.05
C GLY A 272 15.60 -2.07 -10.11
N LEU A 273 15.08 -3.26 -10.42
CA LEU A 273 13.63 -3.49 -10.47
C LEU A 273 13.00 -3.45 -9.06
N GLU A 274 13.70 -3.98 -8.06
CA GLU A 274 13.24 -4.04 -6.67
C GLU A 274 13.10 -2.65 -6.06
N GLY A 275 14.10 -1.78 -6.20
CA GLY A 275 14.02 -0.39 -5.74
C GLY A 275 12.95 0.39 -6.49
N SER A 276 12.77 0.12 -7.79
CA SER A 276 11.68 0.71 -8.58
C SER A 276 10.31 0.25 -8.08
N ALA A 277 10.21 -1.01 -7.64
CA ALA A 277 9.01 -1.57 -7.05
C ALA A 277 8.68 -0.96 -5.69
N PHE A 278 9.69 -0.67 -4.88
CA PHE A 278 9.51 0.10 -3.66
C PHE A 278 9.05 1.52 -3.94
N LEU A 279 9.63 2.23 -4.93
CA LEU A 279 9.18 3.58 -5.28
C LEU A 279 7.75 3.60 -5.85
N ALA A 280 7.38 2.60 -6.64
CA ALA A 280 6.01 2.44 -7.14
C ALA A 280 5.03 2.20 -6.00
N LEU A 281 5.36 1.31 -5.06
CA LEU A 281 4.56 1.11 -3.84
C LEU A 281 4.51 2.39 -3.00
N LYS A 282 5.67 2.99 -2.74
CA LYS A 282 5.79 4.21 -1.94
C LYS A 282 4.90 5.26 -2.56
N TRP A 283 5.09 5.68 -3.80
CA TRP A 283 4.37 6.82 -4.39
C TRP A 283 3.08 6.47 -5.12
N GLY A 284 2.68 5.20 -5.11
CA GLY A 284 1.46 4.73 -5.78
C GLY A 284 0.28 4.51 -4.84
N LEU A 285 0.34 4.78 -3.54
CA LEU A 285 -0.81 4.54 -2.66
C LEU A 285 -1.78 5.74 -2.62
N PRO A 286 -3.09 5.54 -2.92
CA PRO A 286 -4.09 6.61 -2.96
C PRO A 286 -4.35 7.23 -1.59
N HIS A 287 -4.09 6.47 -0.52
CA HIS A 287 -4.26 6.84 0.88
C HIS A 287 -3.63 8.20 1.25
N ARG A 288 -2.52 8.61 0.60
CA ARG A 288 -1.94 9.95 0.83
C ARG A 288 -2.88 11.09 0.43
N GLY A 289 -3.55 10.96 -0.71
CA GLY A 289 -4.53 11.95 -1.17
C GLY A 289 -5.78 11.97 -0.28
N GLN A 290 -6.00 10.91 0.49
CA GLN A 290 -7.11 10.76 1.45
C GLN A 290 -6.72 11.25 2.86
N GLY A 291 -5.51 11.80 3.05
CA GLY A 291 -5.03 12.30 4.35
C GLY A 291 -4.51 11.23 5.28
N ARG A 292 -4.45 9.98 4.84
CA ARG A 292 -3.99 8.88 5.68
C ARG A 292 -2.48 8.84 5.72
N ARG A 293 -1.92 8.90 6.92
CA ARG A 293 -0.48 8.74 7.16
C ARG A 293 -0.04 7.33 6.77
N ILE A 294 1.08 7.24 6.07
CA ILE A 294 1.68 5.98 5.66
C ILE A 294 3.09 5.90 6.24
N GLU A 295 3.26 5.04 7.24
CA GLU A 295 4.56 4.79 7.85
C GLU A 295 5.50 4.08 6.88
N GLU A 296 6.65 4.68 6.61
CA GLU A 296 7.63 4.11 5.67
C GLU A 296 8.20 2.78 6.18
N GLY A 297 8.40 2.62 7.49
CA GLY A 297 8.85 1.37 8.10
C GLY A 297 7.89 0.21 7.79
N LYS A 298 6.58 0.43 7.93
CA LYS A 298 5.53 -0.54 7.60
C LYS A 298 5.55 -0.89 6.11
N LEU A 299 5.68 0.10 5.22
CA LEU A 299 5.81 -0.14 3.79
C LEU A 299 7.05 -0.95 3.42
N ARG A 300 8.20 -0.70 4.07
CA ARG A 300 9.44 -1.45 3.82
C ARG A 300 9.29 -2.91 4.23
N SER A 301 8.61 -3.19 5.34
CA SER A 301 8.33 -4.56 5.76
C SER A 301 7.42 -5.29 4.76
N ILE A 302 6.35 -4.65 4.31
CA ILE A 302 5.43 -5.20 3.28
C ILE A 302 6.18 -5.43 1.96
N HIS A 303 6.99 -4.47 1.52
CA HIS A 303 7.82 -4.59 0.33
C HIS A 303 8.77 -5.78 0.39
N ARG A 304 9.48 -5.96 1.51
CA ARG A 304 10.42 -7.08 1.70
C ARG A 304 9.71 -8.43 1.62
N LEU A 305 8.53 -8.54 2.24
CA LEU A 305 7.71 -9.75 2.15
C LEU A 305 7.28 -10.03 0.70
N ALA A 306 6.84 -8.99 -0.02
CA ALA A 306 6.45 -9.13 -1.41
C ALA A 306 7.61 -9.50 -2.34
N LEU A 307 8.84 -9.01 -2.07
CA LEU A 307 10.03 -9.40 -2.83
C LEU A 307 10.36 -10.89 -2.68
N GLN A 308 10.32 -11.42 -1.46
CA GLN A 308 10.54 -12.85 -1.20
C GLN A 308 9.56 -13.72 -1.99
N GLN A 309 8.30 -13.27 -2.05
CA GLN A 309 7.24 -13.96 -2.79
C GLN A 309 7.37 -13.82 -4.31
N ALA A 310 7.73 -12.64 -4.83
CA ALA A 310 7.88 -12.42 -6.27
C ALA A 310 9.05 -13.20 -6.88
N GLY A 311 10.11 -13.42 -6.08
CA GLY A 311 11.26 -14.25 -6.42
C GLY A 311 11.00 -15.76 -6.38
N SER A 312 9.92 -16.18 -5.72
CA SER A 312 9.43 -17.56 -5.74
C SER A 312 8.63 -17.78 -7.04
N GLY A 313 9.03 -18.75 -7.87
CA GLY A 313 8.39 -19.03 -9.17
C GLY A 313 6.90 -19.40 -9.08
N GLU A 314 6.23 -19.48 -10.24
CA GLU A 314 4.79 -19.81 -10.36
C GLU A 314 4.41 -21.19 -9.85
N ASP A 315 5.35 -22.14 -9.85
CA ASP A 315 5.17 -23.49 -9.30
C ASP A 315 5.40 -23.56 -7.78
N GLY A 316 5.56 -22.42 -7.12
CA GLY A 316 5.77 -22.34 -5.68
C GLY A 316 4.49 -22.63 -4.90
N ILE A 317 4.63 -23.08 -3.65
CA ILE A 317 3.52 -23.33 -2.73
C ILE A 317 2.77 -22.05 -2.30
N TRP A 318 3.43 -20.89 -2.34
CA TRP A 318 2.92 -19.63 -1.80
C TRP A 318 1.59 -19.11 -2.37
N PRO A 319 1.29 -19.21 -3.68
CA PRO A 319 -0.02 -18.86 -4.22
C PRO A 319 -1.14 -19.73 -3.65
N GLN A 320 -0.89 -21.04 -3.45
CA GLN A 320 -1.87 -21.97 -2.87
C GLN A 320 -2.17 -21.62 -1.41
N LEU A 321 -1.13 -21.34 -0.62
CA LEU A 321 -1.29 -20.92 0.78
C LEU A 321 -2.06 -19.62 0.89
N ARG A 322 -1.80 -18.64 0.01
CA ARG A 322 -2.51 -17.35 0.03
C ARG A 322 -3.99 -17.46 -0.30
N GLY A 323 -4.41 -18.47 -1.06
CA GLY A 323 -5.83 -18.75 -1.31
C GLY A 323 -6.61 -19.13 -0.05
N LEU A 324 -5.93 -19.59 1.01
CA LEU A 324 -6.55 -20.00 2.27
C LEU A 324 -6.81 -18.78 3.17
N LYS A 325 -8.09 -18.48 3.40
CA LYS A 325 -8.52 -17.35 4.24
C LYS A 325 -8.14 -17.55 5.72
N ASP A 326 -8.26 -18.78 6.22
CA ASP A 326 -7.97 -19.10 7.62
C ASP A 326 -6.45 -19.19 7.86
N PRO A 327 -5.89 -18.37 8.76
CA PRO A 327 -4.44 -18.35 9.01
C PRO A 327 -3.93 -19.66 9.63
N VAL A 328 -4.75 -20.42 10.36
CA VAL A 328 -4.34 -21.74 10.90
C VAL A 328 -4.30 -22.78 9.79
N HIS A 329 -5.25 -22.72 8.85
CA HIS A 329 -5.22 -23.60 7.67
C HIS A 329 -4.00 -23.29 6.79
N ARG A 330 -3.59 -22.03 6.69
CA ARG A 330 -2.34 -21.62 6.04
C ARG A 330 -1.11 -22.28 6.68
N VAL A 331 -1.03 -22.27 8.02
CA VAL A 331 0.06 -22.94 8.75
C VAL A 331 0.03 -24.45 8.51
N ALA A 332 -1.14 -25.08 8.57
CA ALA A 332 -1.27 -26.52 8.37
C ALA A 332 -0.86 -26.95 6.96
N ALA A 333 -1.26 -26.21 5.93
CA ALA A 333 -0.87 -26.47 4.54
C ALA A 333 0.61 -26.17 4.28
N ALA A 334 1.25 -25.29 5.06
CA ALA A 334 2.67 -24.96 4.92
C ALA A 334 3.60 -26.02 5.55
N LEU A 335 3.19 -26.60 6.68
CA LEU A 335 4.01 -27.49 7.50
C LEU A 335 4.62 -28.72 6.76
N PRO A 336 3.94 -29.38 5.80
CA PRO A 336 4.49 -30.53 5.06
C PRO A 336 5.66 -30.16 4.16
N HIS A 337 5.72 -28.90 3.72
CA HIS A 337 6.70 -28.45 2.74
C HIS A 337 7.98 -27.93 3.39
N TYR A 338 8.07 -27.93 4.73
CA TYR A 338 9.33 -27.64 5.41
C TYR A 338 10.27 -28.87 5.39
N PRO A 339 11.58 -28.73 5.09
CA PRO A 339 12.29 -27.49 4.77
C PRO A 339 12.41 -27.20 3.26
N LYS A 340 11.98 -28.13 2.38
CA LYS A 340 12.28 -28.10 0.94
C LYS A 340 11.56 -26.98 0.18
N GLY A 341 10.31 -26.69 0.52
CA GLY A 341 9.46 -25.67 -0.11
C GLY A 341 9.17 -24.44 0.76
N ILE A 342 9.40 -24.53 2.08
CA ILE A 342 9.23 -23.43 3.03
C ILE A 342 10.39 -23.44 4.02
N SER A 343 11.05 -22.30 4.16
CA SER A 343 12.16 -22.11 5.10
C SER A 343 11.67 -21.97 6.54
N LYS A 344 12.61 -22.14 7.48
CA LYS A 344 12.36 -21.96 8.92
C LYS A 344 11.81 -20.57 9.25
N LEU A 345 12.33 -19.53 8.60
CA LEU A 345 11.91 -18.15 8.81
C LEU A 345 10.47 -17.94 8.32
N GLU A 346 10.15 -18.46 7.13
CA GLU A 346 8.82 -18.32 6.54
C GLU A 346 7.74 -19.04 7.36
N LEU A 347 8.01 -20.28 7.79
CA LEU A 347 7.07 -21.00 8.64
C LEU A 347 6.89 -20.31 10.01
N SER A 348 7.97 -19.76 10.57
CA SER A 348 7.92 -18.96 11.82
C SER A 348 7.04 -17.72 11.67
N ASN A 349 7.11 -17.05 10.52
CA ASN A 349 6.28 -15.88 10.23
C ASN A 349 4.79 -16.26 10.13
N LEU A 350 4.47 -17.35 9.40
CA LEU A 350 3.09 -17.84 9.29
C LEU A 350 2.48 -18.18 10.65
N VAL A 351 3.24 -18.86 11.52
CA VAL A 351 2.77 -19.21 12.87
C VAL A 351 2.59 -17.95 13.73
N SER A 352 3.52 -17.00 13.65
CA SER A 352 3.43 -15.75 14.43
C SER A 352 2.25 -14.87 13.99
N GLU A 353 2.01 -14.78 12.68
CA GLU A 353 0.87 -14.07 12.10
C GLU A 353 -0.45 -14.73 12.53
N ALA A 354 -0.56 -16.05 12.39
CA ALA A 354 -1.73 -16.80 12.84
C ALA A 354 -1.97 -16.59 14.33
N PHE A 355 -0.94 -16.75 15.17
CA PHE A 355 -1.06 -16.54 16.60
C PHE A 355 -1.53 -15.12 16.94
N GLY A 356 -0.97 -14.10 16.28
CA GLY A 356 -1.36 -12.70 16.48
C GLY A 356 -2.82 -12.42 16.11
N ALA A 357 -3.32 -13.02 15.02
CA ALA A 357 -4.67 -12.79 14.50
C ALA A 357 -5.79 -13.51 15.30
N LEU A 358 -5.46 -14.51 16.10
CA LEU A 358 -6.45 -15.32 16.83
C LEU A 358 -6.85 -14.69 18.18
N SER A 359 -8.06 -15.01 18.64
CA SER A 359 -8.51 -14.72 20.02
C SER A 359 -7.74 -15.56 21.05
N VAL A 360 -7.77 -15.17 22.32
CA VAL A 360 -7.05 -15.87 23.40
C VAL A 360 -7.41 -17.36 23.48
N PRO A 361 -8.70 -17.80 23.43
CA PRO A 361 -9.05 -19.22 23.38
C PRO A 361 -8.41 -19.97 22.19
N ARG A 362 -8.42 -19.34 21.02
CA ARG A 362 -7.89 -19.93 19.78
C ARG A 362 -6.37 -19.97 19.76
N ARG A 363 -5.68 -18.99 20.36
CA ARG A 363 -4.22 -19.04 20.57
C ARG A 363 -3.80 -20.20 21.44
N HIS A 364 -4.54 -20.44 22.54
CA HIS A 364 -4.29 -21.57 23.43
C HIS A 364 -4.53 -22.89 22.71
N LEU A 365 -5.63 -22.98 21.96
CA LEU A 365 -5.90 -24.17 21.18
C LEU A 365 -4.81 -24.42 20.13
N LEU A 366 -4.34 -23.37 19.44
CA LEU A 366 -3.30 -23.48 18.42
C LEU A 366 -2.00 -24.00 19.04
N ALA A 367 -1.61 -23.47 20.20
CA ALA A 367 -0.45 -23.95 20.94
C ALA A 367 -0.59 -25.44 21.31
N LEU A 368 -1.76 -25.87 21.78
CA LEU A 368 -2.00 -27.27 22.13
C LEU A 368 -1.95 -28.20 20.91
N THR A 369 -2.49 -27.79 19.77
CA THR A 369 -2.61 -28.65 18.58
C THR A 369 -1.37 -28.63 17.67
N LEU A 370 -0.68 -27.50 17.57
CA LEU A 370 0.46 -27.32 16.65
C LEU A 370 1.80 -27.68 17.28
N ALA A 371 1.98 -27.38 18.58
CA ALA A 371 3.28 -27.51 19.24
C ALA A 371 3.92 -28.89 19.10
N PRO A 372 3.20 -30.02 19.26
CA PRO A 372 3.81 -31.35 19.10
C PRO A 372 4.52 -31.51 17.75
N SER A 373 3.84 -31.15 16.66
CA SER A 373 4.35 -31.31 15.29
C SER A 373 5.54 -30.39 14.98
N VAL A 374 5.55 -29.16 15.50
CA VAL A 374 6.63 -28.20 15.21
C VAL A 374 7.84 -28.35 16.13
N MET A 375 7.64 -28.84 17.36
CA MET A 375 8.72 -29.17 18.30
C MET A 375 9.53 -30.36 17.78
N GLU A 376 8.85 -31.41 17.32
CA GLU A 376 9.49 -32.58 16.74
C GLU A 376 10.31 -32.22 15.49
N LYS A 377 9.75 -31.39 14.60
CA LYS A 377 10.42 -30.98 13.34
C LYS A 377 11.48 -29.88 13.52
N GLY A 378 11.56 -29.22 14.67
CA GLY A 378 12.48 -28.10 14.92
C GLY A 378 12.33 -26.93 13.94
N CYS A 379 11.13 -26.75 13.39
CA CYS A 379 10.88 -25.97 12.18
C CYS A 379 10.57 -24.49 12.42
N LEU A 380 10.58 -24.03 13.68
CA LEU A 380 10.35 -22.62 14.03
C LEU A 380 11.55 -22.00 14.74
N ASN A 381 11.72 -20.69 14.58
CA ASN A 381 12.73 -19.91 15.30
C ASN A 381 12.39 -19.80 16.80
N LEU A 382 13.38 -19.38 17.60
CA LEU A 382 13.22 -19.35 19.05
C LEU A 382 12.10 -18.40 19.52
N PRO A 383 11.94 -17.17 18.99
CA PRO A 383 10.82 -16.30 19.37
C PRO A 383 9.45 -16.92 19.11
N THR A 384 9.21 -17.50 17.93
CA THR A 384 7.94 -18.11 17.57
C THR A 384 7.68 -19.38 18.38
N MET A 385 8.69 -20.20 18.64
CA MET A 385 8.58 -21.31 19.59
C MET A 385 8.20 -20.83 20.98
N GLY A 386 8.74 -19.69 21.43
CA GLY A 386 8.41 -19.04 22.70
C GLY A 386 6.92 -18.69 22.82
N LEU A 387 6.27 -18.28 21.74
CA LEU A 387 4.82 -18.00 21.73
C LEU A 387 3.99 -19.24 22.09
N LEU A 388 4.31 -20.38 21.48
CA LEU A 388 3.58 -21.63 21.72
C LEU A 388 3.92 -22.23 23.07
N THR A 389 5.23 -22.35 23.37
CA THR A 389 5.71 -22.95 24.62
C THR A 389 5.33 -22.13 25.85
N GLY A 390 5.29 -20.80 25.74
CA GLY A 390 4.83 -19.95 26.84
C GLY A 390 3.37 -20.17 27.22
N VAL A 391 2.52 -20.57 26.25
CA VAL A 391 1.14 -20.97 26.55
C VAL A 391 1.09 -22.35 27.21
N LEU A 392 1.83 -23.33 26.66
CA LEU A 392 1.89 -24.68 27.23
C LEU A 392 2.44 -24.69 28.65
N GLU A 393 3.39 -23.83 28.95
CA GLU A 393 3.96 -23.69 30.29
C GLU A 393 2.93 -23.17 31.30
N ARG A 394 2.11 -22.18 30.92
CA ARG A 394 0.98 -21.73 31.77
C ARG A 394 -0.03 -22.85 31.98
N LEU A 395 -0.33 -23.62 30.94
CA LEU A 395 -1.24 -24.76 31.04
C LEU A 395 -0.68 -25.89 31.92
N ARG A 396 0.64 -26.13 31.87
CA ARG A 396 1.35 -27.07 32.74
C ARG A 396 1.25 -26.65 34.21
N VAL A 397 1.60 -25.39 34.51
CA VAL A 397 1.50 -24.83 35.87
C VAL A 397 0.07 -24.91 36.40
N PHE A 398 -0.91 -24.64 35.56
CA PHE A 398 -2.31 -24.81 35.93
C PHE A 398 -2.65 -26.27 36.23
N SER A 399 -2.28 -27.20 35.36
CA SER A 399 -2.60 -28.63 35.54
C SER A 399 -1.93 -29.27 36.77
N GLU A 400 -0.80 -28.71 37.23
CA GLU A 400 -0.08 -29.16 38.42
C GLU A 400 -0.68 -28.62 39.73
N ALA A 401 -1.49 -27.57 39.67
CA ALA A 401 -2.16 -27.04 40.84
C ALA A 401 -3.35 -27.93 41.25
N ASN A 402 -3.30 -28.44 42.47
CA ASN A 402 -4.33 -29.36 42.99
C ASN A 402 -5.70 -28.68 43.22
N GLN A 403 -5.76 -27.35 43.26
CA GLN A 403 -6.99 -26.59 43.52
C GLN A 403 -6.98 -25.27 42.74
N HIS A 404 -8.15 -24.92 42.19
CA HIS A 404 -8.40 -23.64 41.52
C HIS A 404 -9.69 -23.01 42.03
N THR A 405 -9.69 -21.68 42.15
CA THR A 405 -10.86 -20.93 42.62
C THR A 405 -11.44 -20.10 41.49
N LEU A 406 -12.73 -20.27 41.22
CA LEU A 406 -13.51 -19.47 40.29
C LEU A 406 -14.44 -18.54 41.07
N THR A 407 -14.49 -17.27 40.69
CA THR A 407 -15.39 -16.28 41.28
C THR A 407 -16.43 -15.87 40.25
N ALA A 408 -17.72 -15.97 40.58
CA ALA A 408 -18.83 -15.60 39.70
C ALA A 408 -19.98 -14.99 40.51
N SER A 409 -20.78 -14.12 39.89
CA SER A 409 -22.01 -13.63 40.50
C SER A 409 -23.08 -14.71 40.55
N ILE A 410 -24.03 -14.62 41.51
CA ILE A 410 -25.14 -15.59 41.66
C ILE A 410 -25.91 -15.79 40.34
N ALA A 411 -26.10 -14.72 39.56
CA ALA A 411 -26.77 -14.77 38.27
C ALA A 411 -26.03 -15.63 37.21
N GLN A 412 -24.70 -15.74 37.33
CA GLN A 412 -23.85 -16.47 36.39
C GLN A 412 -23.58 -17.93 36.81
N VAL A 413 -23.78 -18.28 38.08
CA VAL A 413 -23.43 -19.61 38.64
C VAL A 413 -24.09 -20.76 37.87
N ARG A 414 -25.37 -20.63 37.50
CA ARG A 414 -26.08 -21.70 36.78
C ARG A 414 -25.44 -22.00 35.42
N GLY A 415 -25.14 -20.95 34.64
CA GLY A 415 -24.49 -21.09 33.33
C GLY A 415 -23.05 -21.59 33.46
N LEU A 416 -22.32 -21.12 34.47
CA LEU A 416 -20.97 -21.57 34.75
C LEU A 416 -20.92 -23.07 35.12
N ASN A 417 -21.83 -23.55 35.97
CA ASN A 417 -21.91 -24.96 36.35
C ASN A 417 -22.22 -25.87 35.15
N GLN A 418 -23.11 -25.44 34.25
CA GLN A 418 -23.40 -26.18 33.02
C GLN A 418 -22.16 -26.24 32.12
N LYS A 419 -21.44 -25.12 31.97
CA LYS A 419 -20.22 -25.06 31.17
C LYS A 419 -19.10 -25.94 31.76
N ILE A 420 -18.87 -25.88 33.07
CA ILE A 420 -17.90 -26.73 33.77
C ILE A 420 -18.27 -28.22 33.63
N ALA A 421 -19.54 -28.57 33.79
CA ALA A 421 -19.99 -29.94 33.60
C ALA A 421 -19.74 -30.44 32.18
N ARG A 422 -19.99 -29.60 31.16
CA ARG A 422 -19.69 -29.93 29.76
C ARG A 422 -18.19 -30.07 29.51
N ILE A 423 -17.38 -29.17 30.05
CA ILE A 423 -15.90 -29.25 29.99
C ILE A 423 -15.41 -30.54 30.66
N GLY A 424 -15.98 -30.93 31.80
CA GLY A 424 -15.64 -32.18 32.48
C GLY A 424 -15.95 -33.42 31.64
N GLN A 425 -17.07 -33.44 30.92
CA GLN A 425 -17.40 -34.51 29.98
C GLN A 425 -16.37 -34.59 28.85
N ILE A 426 -15.98 -33.44 28.27
CA ILE A 426 -14.96 -33.38 27.21
C ILE A 426 -13.60 -33.83 27.77
N GLY A 427 -13.23 -33.36 28.96
CA GLY A 427 -11.98 -33.70 29.64
C GLY A 427 -11.83 -35.18 29.99
N ALA A 428 -12.95 -35.89 30.20
CA ALA A 428 -12.92 -37.33 30.42
C ALA A 428 -12.41 -38.10 29.19
N SER A 429 -12.73 -37.65 27.98
CA SER A 429 -12.20 -38.20 26.73
C SER A 429 -10.90 -37.53 26.27
N GLU A 430 -10.73 -36.24 26.55
CA GLU A 430 -9.60 -35.43 26.10
C GLU A 430 -9.02 -34.58 27.25
N PRO A 431 -8.19 -35.18 28.14
CA PRO A 431 -7.72 -34.50 29.35
C PRO A 431 -7.02 -33.17 29.08
N ALA A 432 -6.16 -33.11 28.05
CA ALA A 432 -5.43 -31.90 27.71
C ALA A 432 -6.36 -30.76 27.23
N LEU A 433 -7.42 -31.09 26.50
CA LEU A 433 -8.40 -30.10 26.04
C LEU A 433 -9.30 -29.64 27.20
N GLY A 434 -9.70 -30.56 28.08
CA GLY A 434 -10.43 -30.24 29.30
C GLY A 434 -9.66 -29.27 30.20
N ASN A 435 -8.37 -29.55 30.46
CA ASN A 435 -7.50 -28.68 31.24
C ASN A 435 -7.32 -27.31 30.56
N LEU A 436 -7.18 -27.27 29.23
CA LEU A 436 -7.11 -26.02 28.49
C LEU A 436 -8.38 -25.17 28.66
N MET A 437 -9.56 -25.79 28.55
CA MET A 437 -10.83 -25.08 28.72
C MET A 437 -11.00 -24.56 30.16
N LEU A 438 -10.59 -25.35 31.16
CA LEU A 438 -10.59 -24.90 32.56
C LEU A 438 -9.60 -23.75 32.78
N HIS A 439 -8.40 -23.81 32.20
CA HIS A 439 -7.42 -22.72 32.24
C HIS A 439 -7.97 -21.44 31.62
N LEU A 440 -8.64 -21.53 30.47
CA LEU A 440 -9.28 -20.39 29.82
C LEU A 440 -10.34 -19.72 30.69
N LEU A 441 -11.15 -20.51 31.42
CA LEU A 441 -12.15 -19.97 32.34
C LEU A 441 -11.52 -19.39 33.62
N ALA A 442 -10.56 -20.10 34.22
CA ALA A 442 -10.07 -19.80 35.55
C ALA A 442 -8.94 -18.77 35.60
N VAL A 443 -8.07 -18.77 34.59
CA VAL A 443 -6.88 -17.93 34.54
C VAL A 443 -7.07 -16.79 33.55
N GLU A 444 -7.40 -17.12 32.30
CA GLU A 444 -7.53 -16.12 31.23
C GLU A 444 -8.87 -15.36 31.29
N LYS A 445 -9.86 -15.90 32.03
CA LYS A 445 -11.22 -15.31 32.21
C LYS A 445 -11.94 -15.07 30.88
N GLU A 446 -11.71 -15.96 29.91
CA GLU A 446 -12.29 -15.87 28.58
C GLU A 446 -13.65 -16.57 28.51
N ASP A 447 -14.58 -15.99 27.74
CA ASP A 447 -15.86 -16.62 27.45
C ASP A 447 -15.81 -17.36 26.09
N PHE A 448 -16.27 -18.61 26.09
CA PHE A 448 -16.26 -19.45 24.90
C PHE A 448 -17.31 -20.57 25.01
N ASP A 449 -17.68 -21.15 23.88
CA ASP A 449 -18.53 -22.34 23.82
C ASP A 449 -17.66 -23.62 23.77
N PRO A 450 -17.79 -24.55 24.73
CA PRO A 450 -16.98 -25.78 24.76
C PRO A 450 -17.13 -26.65 23.52
N ASP A 451 -18.34 -26.77 22.96
CA ASP A 451 -18.58 -27.62 21.81
C ASP A 451 -17.95 -27.04 20.54
N THR A 452 -18.03 -25.71 20.37
CA THR A 452 -17.31 -25.00 19.30
C THR A 452 -15.80 -25.19 19.39
N LEU A 453 -15.20 -25.10 20.59
CA LEU A 453 -13.75 -25.33 20.75
C LEU A 453 -13.36 -26.79 20.50
N LEU A 454 -14.20 -27.75 20.90
CA LEU A 454 -13.96 -29.17 20.61
C LEU A 454 -13.95 -29.44 19.11
N ALA A 455 -14.95 -28.95 18.38
CA ALA A 455 -15.02 -29.10 16.93
C ALA A 455 -13.80 -28.47 16.23
N LEU A 456 -13.38 -27.30 16.70
CA LEU A 456 -12.20 -26.62 16.17
C LEU A 456 -10.90 -27.39 16.47
N ALA A 457 -10.79 -27.98 17.67
CA ALA A 457 -9.64 -28.81 18.05
C ALA A 457 -9.51 -30.02 17.13
N GLN A 458 -10.63 -30.65 16.78
CA GLN A 458 -10.67 -31.81 15.89
C GLN A 458 -10.27 -31.44 14.46
N ASP A 459 -10.81 -30.33 13.89
CA ASP A 459 -10.41 -29.83 12.57
C ASP A 459 -8.92 -29.47 12.51
N TRP A 460 -8.38 -28.82 13.54
CA TRP A 460 -6.98 -28.43 13.53
C TRP A 460 -6.05 -29.63 13.66
N ARG A 461 -6.36 -30.59 14.53
CA ARG A 461 -5.57 -31.81 14.66
C ARG A 461 -5.59 -32.65 13.39
N SER A 462 -6.74 -32.80 12.71
CA SER A 462 -6.78 -33.57 11.46
C SER A 462 -5.88 -32.95 10.40
N ARG A 463 -5.90 -31.61 10.26
CA ARG A 463 -5.06 -30.88 9.30
C ARG A 463 -3.57 -30.94 9.62
N PHE A 464 -3.20 -30.85 10.89
CA PHE A 464 -1.79 -30.99 11.30
C PHE A 464 -1.28 -32.43 11.20
N ALA A 465 -2.18 -33.43 11.28
CA ALA A 465 -1.84 -34.84 11.09
C ALA A 465 -1.73 -35.25 9.61
N GLU A 466 -2.67 -34.82 8.75
CA GLU A 466 -2.66 -35.09 7.30
C GLU A 466 -1.39 -34.55 6.62
N GLY A 467 -0.82 -33.47 7.15
CA GLY A 467 0.45 -32.92 6.70
C GLY A 467 1.72 -33.74 7.00
N GLY A 468 1.58 -34.93 7.58
CA GLY A 468 2.68 -35.87 7.87
C GLY A 468 2.62 -37.19 7.11
N ALA A 469 1.58 -37.43 6.28
CA ALA A 469 1.28 -38.76 5.74
C ALA A 469 1.66 -39.00 4.26
N GLU A 470 2.40 -38.10 3.61
CA GLU A 470 3.00 -38.36 2.30
C GLU A 470 4.53 -38.42 2.40
N GLU A 471 5.06 -39.58 2.83
CA GLU A 471 6.32 -40.21 2.34
C GLU A 471 6.58 -41.52 3.13
N VAL A 472 5.82 -42.57 2.82
CA VAL A 472 6.30 -43.96 2.86
C VAL A 472 5.73 -44.69 1.65
N ALA A 473 6.38 -44.49 0.49
CA ALA A 473 6.44 -45.42 -0.63
C ALA A 473 7.58 -45.02 -1.56
#